data_AF-A0A7S2NZC5-F1
#
_entry.id   AF-A0A7S2NZC5-F1
#
_cell.length_a   1.000
_cell.length_b   1.000
_cell.length_c   1.000
_cell.angle_alpha   90.00
_cell.angle_beta   90.00
_cell.angle_gamma   90.00
#
_symmetry.space_group_name_H-M   'P 1'
#
loop_
_entity.id
_entity.type
_entity.pdbx_description
1 polymer ?
#
loop_
_entity_poly.entity_id
_entity_poly.type
_entity_poly.pdbx_seq_one_letter_code
_entity_poly.pdbx_strand_id
1 'polypeptide(L)'
;AARRICERAVLVKAVLEVWSHGDSYAEVVAKELALGAEGRERRRRHVGPPRTFQIRVAAFGRTATMEDKQQVFDTVRPLFDGDEVADLHSPSTTLWALEERDHHTEEKTHLGPRSGGSPKRTFLCRQVAGGRSIDKKLQGGEKAFFQRYDLTKRAVLGPTTLDNELAFIMANCARVLEGQTALEPFCGTGGILVALSHFGARVTGGEIDIRVVKGWRVAYTKNKAAAQEVSRSRGAG
;
A
#
# COMPACT_ATOMS: atom_id res chain seq x y z
N ALA A 1 8.80 8.48 -12.58
CA ALA A 1 7.80 9.33 -11.86
C ALA A 1 6.99 8.54 -10.83
N ALA A 2 6.33 7.43 -11.22
CA ALA A 2 5.47 6.63 -10.34
C ALA A 2 6.10 6.21 -9.00
N ARG A 3 7.36 5.75 -9.00
CA ARG A 3 8.07 5.38 -7.75
C ARG A 3 8.15 6.53 -6.74
N ARG A 4 8.52 7.73 -7.21
CA ARG A 4 8.57 8.95 -6.36
C ARG A 4 7.22 9.32 -5.75
N ILE A 5 6.12 9.10 -6.50
CA ILE A 5 4.77 9.29 -5.95
C ILE A 5 4.52 8.28 -4.83
N CYS A 6 4.79 6.99 -5.08
CA CYS A 6 4.60 5.93 -4.09
C CYS A 6 5.50 6.06 -2.85
N GLU A 7 6.67 6.68 -2.95
CA GLU A 7 7.57 6.94 -1.81
C GLU A 7 6.93 7.82 -0.75
N ARG A 8 6.00 8.71 -1.12
CA ARG A 8 5.24 9.55 -0.18
C ARG A 8 3.78 9.13 0.00
N ALA A 9 3.21 8.41 -0.95
CA ALA A 9 1.78 8.10 -0.93
C ALA A 9 1.42 7.15 0.21
N VAL A 10 0.35 7.49 0.91
CA VAL A 10 -0.19 6.70 2.03
C VAL A 10 -1.38 5.86 1.56
N LEU A 11 -2.33 6.49 0.86
CA LEU A 11 -3.58 5.87 0.41
C LEU A 11 -3.49 5.22 -0.98
N VAL A 12 -2.34 5.30 -1.64
CA VAL A 12 -2.14 4.67 -2.96
C VAL A 12 -1.56 3.28 -2.76
N LYS A 13 -2.36 2.26 -3.06
CA LYS A 13 -1.93 0.86 -2.95
C LYS A 13 -0.85 0.50 -3.97
N ALA A 14 -1.07 0.84 -5.24
CA ALA A 14 -0.15 0.57 -6.33
C ALA A 14 -0.39 1.53 -7.51
N VAL A 15 0.63 1.75 -8.32
CA VAL A 15 0.50 2.38 -9.64
C VAL A 15 0.65 1.28 -10.68
N LEU A 16 -0.32 1.21 -11.59
CA LEU A 16 -0.47 0.12 -12.54
C LEU A 16 -0.39 0.65 -13.97
N GLU A 17 0.35 -0.06 -14.81
CA GLU A 17 0.28 0.06 -16.27
C GLU A 17 -0.81 -0.90 -16.75
N VAL A 18 -1.87 -0.37 -17.36
CA VAL A 18 -2.96 -1.18 -17.91
C VAL A 18 -2.47 -1.78 -19.23
N TRP A 19 -2.47 -3.11 -19.33
CA TRP A 19 -2.19 -3.81 -20.59
C TRP A 19 -3.44 -3.89 -21.44
N SER A 20 -4.56 -4.28 -20.84
CA SER A 20 -5.85 -4.39 -21.51
C SER A 20 -7.01 -4.28 -20.51
N HIS A 21 -8.18 -3.90 -21.00
CA HIS A 21 -9.42 -3.81 -20.24
C HIS A 21 -10.64 -4.17 -21.09
N GLY A 22 -11.72 -4.57 -20.43
CA GLY A 22 -12.99 -4.96 -21.06
C GLY A 22 -14.03 -5.34 -20.02
N ASP A 23 -15.16 -5.88 -20.44
CA ASP A 23 -16.26 -6.25 -19.54
C ASP A 23 -16.09 -7.69 -19.00
N SER A 24 -15.12 -8.44 -19.53
CA SER A 24 -14.73 -9.76 -19.03
C SER A 24 -13.24 -10.06 -19.28
N TYR A 25 -12.66 -10.98 -18.50
CA TYR A 25 -11.28 -11.43 -18.75
C TYR A 25 -11.11 -12.13 -20.10
N ALA A 26 -12.14 -12.80 -20.61
CA ALA A 26 -12.11 -13.42 -21.94
C ALA A 26 -11.91 -12.36 -23.04
N GLU A 27 -12.61 -11.22 -22.95
CA GLU A 27 -12.44 -10.09 -23.85
C GLU A 27 -11.03 -9.46 -23.71
N VAL A 28 -10.57 -9.27 -22.47
CA VAL A 28 -9.23 -8.75 -22.18
C VAL A 28 -8.15 -9.61 -22.83
N VAL A 29 -8.27 -10.94 -22.70
CA VAL A 29 -7.36 -11.93 -23.28
C VAL A 29 -7.42 -11.90 -24.80
N ALA A 30 -8.62 -11.88 -25.39
CA ALA A 30 -8.79 -11.78 -26.84
C ALA A 30 -8.11 -10.53 -27.42
N LYS A 31 -8.30 -9.36 -26.77
CA LYS A 31 -7.60 -8.11 -27.15
C LYS A 31 -6.08 -8.24 -27.06
N GLU A 32 -5.57 -8.85 -25.99
CA GLU A 32 -4.14 -9.05 -25.80
C GLU A 32 -3.50 -10.05 -26.77
N LEU A 33 -4.26 -11.05 -27.22
CA LEU A 33 -3.83 -12.00 -28.24
C LEU A 33 -3.89 -11.39 -29.65
N ALA A 34 -4.85 -10.50 -29.92
CA ALA A 34 -4.97 -9.80 -31.19
C ALA A 34 -3.76 -8.90 -31.51
N LEU A 35 -2.96 -8.52 -30.51
CA LEU A 35 -1.69 -7.81 -30.68
C LEU A 35 -0.56 -8.68 -31.26
N GLY A 36 -0.77 -10.00 -31.42
CA GLY A 36 0.16 -10.91 -32.07
C GLY A 36 1.56 -10.94 -31.44
N ALA A 37 2.58 -10.95 -32.29
CA ALA A 37 3.98 -11.07 -31.88
C ALA A 37 4.46 -9.90 -31.01
N GLU A 38 4.05 -8.66 -31.33
CA GLU A 38 4.43 -7.47 -30.56
C GLU A 38 3.86 -7.51 -29.15
N GLY A 39 2.57 -7.85 -29.00
CA GLY A 39 1.94 -8.01 -27.69
C GLY A 39 2.60 -9.11 -26.86
N ARG A 40 2.92 -10.25 -27.50
CA ARG A 40 3.67 -11.34 -26.87
C ARG A 40 5.04 -10.87 -26.40
N GLU A 41 5.84 -10.24 -27.26
CA GLU A 41 7.18 -9.75 -26.90
C GLU A 41 7.12 -8.76 -25.73
N ARG A 42 6.18 -7.81 -25.76
CA ARG A 42 5.95 -6.86 -24.68
C ARG A 42 5.66 -7.55 -23.35
N ARG A 43 4.80 -8.57 -23.32
CA ARG A 43 4.53 -9.36 -22.10
C ARG A 43 5.78 -10.10 -21.65
N ARG A 44 6.45 -10.82 -22.54
CA ARG A 44 7.66 -11.61 -22.23
C ARG A 44 8.79 -10.78 -21.63
N ARG A 45 8.97 -9.51 -22.04
CA ARG A 45 9.95 -8.59 -21.43
C ARG A 45 9.78 -8.44 -19.92
N HIS A 46 8.56 -8.65 -19.41
CA HIS A 46 8.22 -8.48 -18.00
C HIS A 46 8.02 -9.79 -17.24
N VAL A 47 7.59 -10.88 -17.88
CA VAL A 47 7.30 -12.15 -17.19
C VAL A 47 8.15 -13.34 -17.62
N GLY A 48 8.85 -13.25 -18.75
CA GLY A 48 9.71 -14.33 -19.26
C GLY A 48 11.02 -14.48 -18.46
N PRO A 49 11.64 -15.67 -18.46
CA PRO A 49 12.92 -15.90 -17.80
C PRO A 49 14.00 -14.87 -18.19
N PRO A 50 14.90 -14.46 -17.27
CA PRO A 50 15.08 -14.97 -15.90
C PRO A 50 14.15 -14.31 -14.86
N ARG A 51 13.12 -13.56 -15.29
CA ARG A 51 12.19 -12.90 -14.36
C ARG A 51 11.25 -13.92 -13.73
N THR A 52 10.86 -13.63 -12.49
CA THR A 52 9.76 -14.31 -11.80
C THR A 52 8.53 -13.40 -11.75
N PHE A 53 7.34 -13.99 -11.71
CA PHE A 53 6.10 -13.24 -11.63
C PHE A 53 5.10 -13.81 -10.63
N GLN A 54 4.13 -12.98 -10.25
CA GLN A 54 2.88 -13.42 -9.62
C GLN A 54 1.71 -12.70 -10.28
N ILE A 55 0.52 -13.27 -10.15
CA ILE A 55 -0.75 -12.61 -10.51
C ILE A 55 -1.55 -12.40 -9.22
N ARG A 56 -1.91 -11.14 -8.96
CA ARG A 56 -2.82 -10.76 -7.87
C ARG A 56 -4.20 -10.51 -8.44
N VAL A 57 -5.19 -11.27 -7.97
CA VAL A 57 -6.60 -11.05 -8.30
C VAL A 57 -7.24 -10.22 -7.21
N ALA A 58 -7.90 -9.13 -7.59
CA ALA A 58 -8.65 -8.29 -6.67
C ALA A 58 -9.95 -7.81 -7.32
N ALA A 59 -11.02 -7.73 -6.55
CA ALA A 59 -12.30 -7.21 -6.98
C ALA A 59 -12.69 -6.01 -6.11
N PHE A 60 -13.22 -4.97 -6.74
CA PHE A 60 -14.01 -3.94 -6.08
C PHE A 60 -15.46 -4.41 -6.00
N GLY A 61 -16.13 -4.18 -4.86
CA GLY A 61 -17.50 -4.61 -4.61
C GLY A 61 -17.64 -5.97 -3.92
N ARG A 62 -16.62 -6.85 -3.96
CA ARG A 62 -16.62 -8.13 -3.20
C ARG A 62 -15.21 -8.66 -2.92
N THR A 63 -15.11 -9.64 -2.03
CA THR A 63 -13.89 -10.44 -1.83
C THR A 63 -13.87 -11.62 -2.81
N ALA A 64 -12.80 -11.76 -3.60
CA ALA A 64 -12.64 -12.89 -4.52
C ALA A 64 -12.33 -14.19 -3.77
N THR A 65 -13.08 -15.25 -4.06
CA THR A 65 -12.87 -16.59 -3.51
C THR A 65 -11.64 -17.26 -4.13
N MET A 66 -11.21 -18.41 -3.60
CA MET A 66 -10.13 -19.17 -4.25
C MET A 66 -10.55 -19.74 -5.61
N GLU A 67 -11.81 -20.12 -5.75
CA GLU A 67 -12.38 -20.59 -7.01
C GLU A 67 -12.38 -19.47 -8.06
N ASP A 68 -12.80 -18.25 -7.69
CA ASP A 68 -12.75 -17.09 -8.57
C ASP A 68 -11.33 -16.86 -9.09
N LYS A 69 -10.34 -16.94 -8.21
CA LYS A 69 -8.92 -16.74 -8.57
C LYS A 69 -8.44 -17.78 -9.56
N GLN A 70 -8.82 -19.04 -9.35
CA GLN A 70 -8.46 -20.14 -10.25
C GLN A 70 -9.07 -19.92 -11.64
N GLN A 71 -10.35 -19.56 -11.72
CA GLN A 71 -11.03 -19.24 -12.97
C GLN A 71 -10.33 -18.09 -13.73
N VAL A 72 -9.92 -17.05 -13.02
CA VAL A 72 -9.15 -15.95 -13.61
C VAL A 72 -7.81 -16.44 -14.16
N PHE A 73 -7.07 -17.26 -13.39
CA PHE A 73 -5.79 -17.82 -13.84
C PHE A 73 -5.94 -18.68 -15.10
N ASP A 74 -6.95 -19.55 -15.14
CA ASP A 74 -7.23 -20.39 -16.29
C ASP A 74 -7.60 -19.56 -17.52
N THR A 75 -8.38 -18.49 -17.31
CA THR A 75 -8.78 -17.58 -18.39
C THR A 75 -7.59 -16.81 -18.96
N VAL A 76 -6.66 -16.32 -18.14
CA VAL A 76 -5.49 -15.55 -18.62
C VAL A 76 -4.33 -16.41 -19.07
N ARG A 77 -4.36 -17.72 -18.81
CA ARG A 77 -3.31 -18.69 -19.19
C ARG A 77 -2.85 -18.59 -20.65
N PRO A 78 -3.72 -18.38 -21.66
CA PRO A 78 -3.29 -18.27 -23.06
C PRO A 78 -2.33 -17.10 -23.35
N LEU A 79 -2.16 -16.15 -22.42
CA LEU A 79 -1.25 -15.01 -22.59
C LEU A 79 0.22 -15.36 -22.32
N PHE A 80 0.50 -16.56 -21.82
CA PHE A 80 1.80 -17.06 -21.37
C PHE A 80 2.29 -18.21 -22.25
N ASP A 81 3.61 -18.37 -22.34
CA ASP A 81 4.25 -19.41 -23.15
C ASP A 81 4.49 -20.71 -22.37
N GLY A 82 4.37 -20.67 -21.04
CA GLY A 82 4.54 -21.82 -20.15
C GLY A 82 5.95 -21.99 -19.61
N ASP A 83 6.91 -21.16 -20.02
CA ASP A 83 8.28 -21.13 -19.49
C ASP A 83 8.49 -20.05 -18.42
N GLU A 84 7.48 -19.23 -18.14
CA GLU A 84 7.52 -18.22 -17.09
C GLU A 84 7.55 -18.84 -15.68
N VAL A 85 8.34 -18.24 -14.78
CA VAL A 85 8.56 -18.77 -13.43
C VAL A 85 7.70 -18.02 -12.41
N ALA A 86 6.82 -18.74 -11.71
CA ALA A 86 5.99 -18.15 -10.66
C ALA A 86 6.74 -18.05 -9.32
N ASP A 87 6.66 -16.89 -8.67
CA ASP A 87 7.14 -16.66 -7.29
C ASP A 87 6.10 -15.87 -6.50
N LEU A 88 5.48 -16.51 -5.51
CA LEU A 88 4.41 -15.92 -4.70
C LEU A 88 4.92 -15.08 -3.52
N HIS A 89 6.22 -15.12 -3.23
CA HIS A 89 6.82 -14.48 -2.06
C HIS A 89 7.60 -13.21 -2.43
N SER A 90 8.47 -13.30 -3.44
CA SER A 90 9.35 -12.20 -3.85
C SER A 90 9.50 -12.06 -5.38
N PRO A 91 8.38 -11.96 -6.12
CA PRO A 91 8.43 -11.89 -7.57
C PRO A 91 9.09 -10.61 -8.09
N SER A 92 9.81 -10.73 -9.20
CA SER A 92 10.36 -9.57 -9.90
C SER A 92 9.28 -8.71 -10.58
N THR A 93 8.16 -9.31 -10.95
CA THR A 93 7.02 -8.64 -11.60
C THR A 93 5.71 -9.06 -10.95
N THR A 94 4.85 -8.10 -10.62
CA THR A 94 3.49 -8.37 -10.15
C THR A 94 2.48 -7.93 -11.20
N LEU A 95 1.70 -8.88 -11.70
CA LEU A 95 0.52 -8.58 -12.51
C LEU A 95 -0.71 -8.48 -11.62
N TRP A 96 -1.66 -7.67 -12.04
CA TRP A 96 -2.94 -7.48 -11.38
C TRP A 96 -4.06 -7.81 -12.35
N ALA A 97 -4.93 -8.73 -11.92
CA ALA A 97 -6.22 -8.98 -12.54
C ALA A 97 -7.25 -8.30 -11.65
N LEU A 98 -7.81 -7.19 -12.13
CA LEU A 98 -8.76 -6.36 -11.37
C LEU A 98 -10.15 -6.48 -11.94
N GLU A 99 -11.14 -6.59 -11.05
CA GLU A 99 -12.55 -6.53 -11.41
C GLU A 99 -13.22 -5.37 -10.69
N GLU A 100 -14.11 -4.67 -11.39
CA GLU A 100 -15.12 -3.79 -10.80
C GLU A 100 -16.47 -4.52 -10.86
N ARG A 101 -17.06 -4.75 -9.69
CA ARG A 101 -18.37 -5.40 -9.54
C ARG A 101 -19.28 -4.52 -8.69
N ASP A 102 -20.58 -4.81 -8.76
CA ASP A 102 -21.53 -4.27 -7.80
C ASP A 102 -21.21 -4.75 -6.37
N HIS A 103 -21.57 -3.93 -5.38
CA HIS A 103 -21.32 -4.23 -3.99
C HIS A 103 -22.13 -5.43 -3.50
N HIS A 104 -21.44 -6.38 -2.85
CA HIS A 104 -22.03 -7.54 -2.22
C HIS A 104 -22.40 -7.23 -0.76
N THR A 105 -23.54 -6.57 -0.54
CA THR A 105 -24.12 -6.41 0.80
C THR A 105 -25.42 -7.22 0.91
N GLU A 106 -25.65 -7.84 2.06
CA GLU A 106 -26.94 -8.50 2.37
C GLU A 106 -28.07 -7.49 2.64
N GLU A 107 -27.72 -6.22 2.88
CA GLU A 107 -28.67 -5.12 3.06
C GLU A 107 -28.94 -4.37 1.74
N LYS A 108 -30.18 -3.88 1.56
CA LYS A 108 -30.52 -2.90 0.51
C LYS A 108 -29.70 -1.63 0.74
N THR A 109 -28.63 -1.44 -0.02
CA THR A 109 -27.88 -0.17 -0.01
C THR A 109 -28.47 0.80 -1.04
N HIS A 110 -28.14 2.07 -0.90
CA HIS A 110 -28.43 3.12 -1.90
C HIS A 110 -27.74 2.88 -3.25
N LEU A 111 -26.93 1.82 -3.37
CA LEU A 111 -26.14 1.45 -4.55
C LEU A 111 -26.88 0.52 -5.52
N GLY A 112 -28.14 0.16 -5.22
CA GLY A 112 -29.01 -0.58 -6.12
C GLY A 112 -29.11 -2.09 -5.83
N PRO A 113 -29.87 -2.83 -6.65
CA PRO A 113 -30.16 -4.24 -6.41
C PRO A 113 -28.94 -5.14 -6.61
N ARG A 114 -28.92 -6.24 -5.85
CA ARG A 114 -27.96 -7.34 -5.92
C ARG A 114 -27.81 -7.85 -7.35
N SER A 115 -26.60 -7.84 -7.90
CA SER A 115 -26.28 -8.57 -9.12
C SER A 115 -25.19 -9.61 -8.81
N GLY A 116 -25.51 -10.89 -8.97
CA GLY A 116 -24.51 -11.95 -9.17
C GLY A 116 -23.90 -11.89 -10.58
N GLY A 117 -23.93 -10.70 -11.19
CA GLY A 117 -23.65 -10.49 -12.59
C GLY A 117 -22.18 -10.62 -12.93
N SER A 118 -21.90 -10.62 -14.23
CA SER A 118 -20.56 -10.43 -14.77
C SER A 118 -19.94 -9.13 -14.21
N PRO A 119 -18.59 -9.04 -14.16
CA PRO A 119 -17.93 -7.77 -13.89
C PRO A 119 -18.49 -6.64 -14.77
N LYS A 120 -18.51 -5.42 -14.23
CA LYS A 120 -18.74 -4.21 -15.03
C LYS A 120 -17.52 -3.86 -15.84
N ARG A 121 -16.34 -4.03 -15.24
CA ARG A 121 -15.05 -3.78 -15.86
C ARG A 121 -14.02 -4.77 -15.33
N THR A 122 -13.12 -5.17 -16.20
CA THR A 122 -11.99 -6.03 -15.91
C THR A 122 -10.74 -5.38 -16.48
N PHE A 123 -9.63 -5.51 -15.75
CA PHE A 123 -8.35 -4.97 -16.14
C PHE A 123 -7.27 -6.01 -15.92
N LEU A 124 -6.37 -6.13 -16.90
CA LEU A 124 -5.09 -6.81 -16.73
C LEU A 124 -3.99 -5.76 -16.73
N CYS A 125 -3.21 -5.71 -15.66
CA CYS A 125 -2.23 -4.65 -15.45
C CYS A 125 -0.89 -5.20 -14.97
N ARG A 126 0.18 -4.45 -15.24
CA ARG A 126 1.48 -4.63 -14.60
C ARG A 126 1.68 -3.58 -13.51
N GLN A 127 2.17 -4.00 -12.35
CA GLN A 127 2.58 -3.06 -11.29
C GLN A 127 3.89 -2.36 -11.66
N VAL A 128 3.88 -1.02 -11.69
CA VAL A 128 5.08 -0.22 -11.99
C VAL A 128 5.67 0.45 -10.74
N ALA A 129 4.86 0.66 -9.71
CA ALA A 129 5.29 1.16 -8.41
C ALA A 129 4.28 0.80 -7.31
N GLY A 130 4.70 0.86 -6.05
CA GLY A 130 3.85 0.54 -4.90
C GLY A 130 3.65 -0.96 -4.73
N GLY A 131 2.42 -1.38 -4.42
CA GLY A 131 2.08 -2.76 -4.04
C GLY A 131 2.40 -3.06 -2.58
N ARG A 132 2.59 -2.03 -1.77
CA ARG A 132 3.02 -2.13 -0.38
C ARG A 132 1.88 -2.62 0.50
N SER A 133 2.18 -3.61 1.34
CA SER A 133 1.20 -4.15 2.26
C SER A 133 1.05 -3.27 3.50
N ILE A 134 -0.20 -3.04 3.91
CA ILE A 134 -0.55 -2.51 5.23
C ILE A 134 -0.85 -3.64 6.24
N ASP A 135 -0.83 -4.90 5.80
CA ASP A 135 -0.98 -6.04 6.70
C ASP A 135 0.34 -6.28 7.46
N LYS A 136 0.29 -6.08 8.78
CA LYS A 136 1.42 -6.26 9.68
C LYS A 136 1.87 -7.73 9.77
N LYS A 137 0.95 -8.68 9.53
CA LYS A 137 1.18 -10.13 9.63
C LYS A 137 1.79 -10.72 8.36
N LEU A 138 1.79 -9.97 7.26
CA LEU A 138 2.38 -10.45 6.02
C LEU A 138 3.91 -10.60 6.18
N GLN A 139 4.38 -11.83 5.94
CA GLN A 139 5.81 -12.20 6.07
C GLN A 139 6.63 -11.81 4.83
N GLY A 140 6.00 -11.79 3.65
CA GLY A 140 6.63 -11.44 2.37
C GLY A 140 6.14 -10.13 1.76
N GLY A 141 6.85 -9.63 0.75
CA GLY A 141 6.53 -8.40 0.03
C GLY A 141 6.97 -7.10 0.72
N GLU A 142 6.91 -5.98 -0.01
CA GLU A 142 7.28 -4.66 0.49
C GLU A 142 6.20 -4.13 1.46
N LYS A 143 6.60 -3.65 2.64
CA LYS A 143 5.70 -3.05 3.62
C LYS A 143 5.53 -1.56 3.37
N ALA A 144 4.38 -1.01 3.74
CA ALA A 144 4.18 0.44 3.64
C ALA A 144 5.17 1.17 4.57
N PHE A 145 5.87 2.19 4.06
CA PHE A 145 6.97 2.84 4.78
C PHE A 145 6.54 3.36 6.16
N PHE A 146 5.29 3.84 6.27
CA PHE A 146 4.75 4.39 7.50
C PHE A 146 4.54 3.35 8.61
N GLN A 147 4.49 2.04 8.29
CA GLN A 147 4.41 0.98 9.30
C GLN A 147 5.64 0.91 10.21
N ARG A 148 6.78 1.46 9.80
CA ARG A 148 7.96 1.55 10.67
C ARG A 148 7.71 2.44 11.89
N TYR A 149 6.74 3.36 11.79
CA TYR A 149 6.38 4.30 12.85
C TYR A 149 5.26 3.81 13.77
N ASP A 150 4.84 2.55 13.65
CA ASP A 150 3.77 1.94 14.45
C ASP A 150 3.79 2.42 15.92
N LEU A 151 2.64 2.85 16.43
CA LEU A 151 2.53 3.45 17.76
C LEU A 151 3.04 2.51 18.87
N THR A 152 2.96 1.19 18.68
CA THR A 152 3.46 0.20 19.63
C THR A 152 4.98 0.17 19.74
N LYS A 153 5.69 0.68 18.72
CA LYS A 153 7.15 0.73 18.68
C LYS A 153 7.71 1.99 19.35
N ARG A 154 6.89 2.99 19.64
CA ARG A 154 7.35 4.27 20.21
C ARG A 154 7.84 4.12 21.65
N ALA A 155 8.92 4.84 21.96
CA ALA A 155 9.45 4.94 23.33
C ALA A 155 8.44 5.62 24.27
N VAL A 156 7.75 6.65 23.78
CA VAL A 156 6.74 7.41 24.50
C VAL A 156 5.44 7.41 23.70
N LEU A 157 4.33 7.09 24.36
CA LEU A 157 3.00 7.09 23.75
C LEU A 157 1.97 7.73 24.68
N GLY A 158 1.18 8.65 24.15
CA GLY A 158 0.06 9.28 24.84
C GLY A 158 -1.27 8.67 24.45
N PRO A 159 -2.33 8.81 25.27
CA PRO A 159 -3.63 8.20 25.04
C PRO A 159 -4.33 8.70 23.77
N THR A 160 -4.08 9.94 23.37
CA THR A 160 -4.70 10.62 22.22
C THR A 160 -3.72 10.82 21.06
N THR A 161 -2.68 9.99 20.98
CA THR A 161 -1.69 10.09 19.90
C THR A 161 -2.34 9.74 18.57
N LEU A 162 -2.22 10.64 17.59
CA LEU A 162 -2.72 10.42 16.24
C LEU A 162 -2.14 9.13 15.63
N ASP A 163 -3.00 8.37 14.96
CA ASP A 163 -2.56 7.22 14.17
C ASP A 163 -1.50 7.65 13.13
N ASN A 164 -0.54 6.77 12.86
CA ASN A 164 0.57 7.09 11.98
C ASN A 164 0.12 7.32 10.53
N GLU A 165 -0.80 6.51 10.03
CA GLU A 165 -1.29 6.64 8.66
C GLU A 165 -1.89 8.04 8.45
N LEU A 166 -2.74 8.46 9.39
CA LEU A 166 -3.34 9.79 9.39
C LEU A 166 -2.29 10.91 9.56
N ALA A 167 -1.29 10.73 10.43
CA ALA A 167 -0.20 11.68 10.58
C ALA A 167 0.58 11.90 9.26
N PHE A 168 0.86 10.82 8.52
CA PHE A 168 1.53 10.91 7.21
C PHE A 168 0.64 11.53 6.12
N ILE A 169 -0.67 11.28 6.17
CA ILE A 169 -1.63 11.98 5.30
C ILE A 169 -1.59 13.48 5.58
N MET A 170 -1.65 13.90 6.85
CA MET A 170 -1.57 15.31 7.22
C MET A 170 -0.24 15.95 6.80
N ALA A 171 0.89 15.26 6.97
CA ALA A 171 2.18 15.74 6.50
C ALA A 171 2.25 15.89 4.96
N ASN A 172 1.53 15.05 4.21
CA ASN A 172 1.35 15.21 2.77
C ASN A 172 0.43 16.39 2.41
N CYS A 173 -0.67 16.59 3.13
CA CYS A 173 -1.56 17.75 2.97
C CYS A 173 -0.83 19.06 3.25
N ALA A 174 0.07 19.08 4.24
CA ALA A 174 0.93 20.22 4.54
C ALA A 174 2.02 20.46 3.47
N ARG A 175 2.18 19.55 2.49
CA ARG A 175 3.14 19.65 1.38
C ARG A 175 4.58 19.89 1.84
N VAL A 176 4.93 19.38 3.02
CA VAL A 176 6.26 19.63 3.60
C VAL A 176 7.36 19.01 2.75
N LEU A 177 8.42 19.77 2.52
CA LEU A 177 9.61 19.38 1.79
C LEU A 177 10.84 19.40 2.72
N GLU A 178 11.90 18.75 2.27
CA GLU A 178 13.18 18.75 2.96
C GLU A 178 13.69 20.17 3.20
N GLY A 179 14.19 20.43 4.41
CA GLY A 179 14.73 21.73 4.81
C GLY A 179 13.68 22.77 5.24
N GLN A 180 12.38 22.54 4.98
CA GLN A 180 11.33 23.44 5.44
C GLN A 180 11.11 23.35 6.95
N THR A 181 10.68 24.45 7.57
CA THR A 181 10.27 24.47 8.98
C THR A 181 8.79 24.16 9.10
N ALA A 182 8.41 23.32 10.07
CA ALA A 182 7.01 23.03 10.37
C ALA A 182 6.74 23.19 11.87
N LEU A 183 5.60 23.79 12.20
CA LEU A 183 5.14 24.01 13.57
C LEU A 183 3.86 23.20 13.80
N GLU A 184 3.84 22.42 14.88
CA GLU A 184 2.61 21.85 15.42
C GLU A 184 2.37 22.41 16.82
N PRO A 185 1.36 23.29 17.03
CA PRO A 185 1.16 23.98 18.31
C PRO A 185 0.57 23.10 19.43
N PHE A 186 0.11 21.88 19.10
CA PHE A 186 -0.52 20.94 20.05
C PHE A 186 -0.02 19.51 19.82
N CYS A 187 1.29 19.31 20.02
CA CYS A 187 1.98 18.14 19.51
C CYS A 187 1.75 16.84 20.27
N GLY A 188 1.26 16.92 21.51
CA GLY A 188 1.17 15.75 22.38
C GLY A 188 2.49 14.99 22.40
N THR A 189 2.47 13.70 22.06
CA THR A 189 3.68 12.86 21.98
C THR A 189 4.37 12.88 20.61
N GLY A 190 4.10 13.89 19.78
CA GLY A 190 4.84 14.20 18.56
C GLY A 190 4.42 13.38 17.33
N GLY A 191 3.17 12.93 17.24
CA GLY A 191 2.70 12.10 16.13
C GLY A 191 2.90 12.72 14.76
N ILE A 192 2.43 13.96 14.58
CA ILE A 192 2.59 14.70 13.33
C ILE A 192 4.04 15.14 13.15
N LEU A 193 4.73 15.57 14.21
CA LEU A 193 6.15 15.94 14.14
C LEU A 193 7.03 14.82 13.58
N VAL A 194 6.79 13.56 13.99
CA VAL A 194 7.50 12.40 13.46
C VAL A 194 7.25 12.23 11.96
N ALA A 195 6.01 12.41 11.51
CA ALA A 195 5.65 12.31 10.10
C ALA A 195 6.24 13.46 9.25
N LEU A 196 6.26 14.68 9.78
CA LEU A 196 6.90 15.84 9.14
C LEU A 196 8.41 15.65 9.03
N SER A 197 9.05 15.22 10.13
CA SER A 197 10.50 14.96 10.18
C SER A 197 10.91 13.85 9.21
N HIS A 198 10.08 12.82 9.03
CA HIS A 198 10.33 11.78 8.03
C HIS A 198 10.54 12.34 6.63
N PHE A 199 9.80 13.39 6.27
CA PHE A 199 9.90 14.06 4.97
C PHE A 199 10.97 15.17 4.95
N GLY A 200 11.84 15.24 5.96
CA GLY A 200 12.98 16.15 6.01
C GLY A 200 12.68 17.53 6.59
N ALA A 201 11.52 17.72 7.23
CA ALA A 201 11.18 18.99 7.85
C ALA A 201 11.97 19.24 9.15
N ARG A 202 12.34 20.50 9.39
CA ARG A 202 12.79 20.98 10.71
C ARG A 202 11.56 21.28 11.55
N VAL A 203 11.29 20.45 12.53
CA VAL A 203 10.03 20.53 13.29
C VAL A 203 10.15 21.30 14.60
N THR A 204 9.09 22.01 14.96
CA THR A 204 8.89 22.59 16.29
C THR A 204 7.50 22.21 16.78
N GLY A 205 7.41 21.82 18.05
CA GLY A 205 6.17 21.39 18.70
C GLY A 205 5.86 22.24 19.92
N GLY A 206 4.59 22.59 20.09
CA GLY A 206 4.04 23.15 21.32
C GLY A 206 3.18 22.13 22.04
N GLU A 207 3.31 22.04 23.35
CA GLU A 207 2.42 21.23 24.20
C GLU A 207 2.38 21.89 25.58
N ILE A 208 1.18 22.08 26.12
CA ILE A 208 0.98 22.78 27.39
C ILE A 208 1.33 21.89 28.58
N ASP A 209 1.12 20.58 28.46
CA ASP A 209 1.46 19.63 29.50
C ASP A 209 2.90 19.12 29.35
N ILE A 210 3.80 19.72 30.15
CA ILE A 210 5.21 19.32 30.21
C ILE A 210 5.42 17.82 30.50
N ARG A 211 4.45 17.15 31.14
CA ARG A 211 4.53 15.70 31.40
C ARG A 211 4.40 14.90 30.10
N VAL A 212 3.58 15.35 29.16
CA VAL A 212 3.44 14.71 27.84
C VAL A 212 4.73 14.86 27.04
N VAL A 213 5.31 16.07 27.03
CA VAL A 213 6.60 16.36 26.39
C VAL A 213 7.73 15.52 26.99
N LYS A 214 7.76 15.38 28.32
CA LYS A 214 8.78 14.58 29.02
C LYS A 214 8.50 13.08 29.03
N GLY A 215 7.33 12.63 28.58
CA GLY A 215 6.96 11.22 28.57
C GLY A 215 6.61 10.64 29.96
N TRP A 216 6.03 11.44 30.85
CA TRP A 216 5.73 11.06 32.24
C TRP A 216 4.23 10.88 32.49
N ARG A 217 3.86 9.87 33.31
CA ARG A 217 2.52 9.56 33.84
C ARG A 217 1.38 9.45 32.81
N VAL A 218 1.03 10.56 32.15
CA VAL A 218 -0.01 10.69 31.12
C VAL A 218 0.45 10.09 29.80
N ALA A 219 1.73 10.24 29.47
CA ALA A 219 2.39 9.45 28.44
C ALA A 219 3.13 8.28 29.11
N TYR A 220 3.02 7.09 28.52
CA TYR A 220 3.56 5.87 29.10
C TYR A 220 4.61 5.23 28.21
N THR A 221 5.61 4.65 28.86
CA THR A 221 6.73 3.96 28.24
C THR A 221 6.33 2.52 27.90
N LYS A 222 5.60 2.33 26.80
CA LYS A 222 5.13 0.99 26.40
C LYS A 222 6.30 0.11 25.92
N ASN A 223 7.24 0.69 25.18
CA ASN A 223 8.41 0.00 24.66
C ASN A 223 9.67 0.34 25.48
N LYS A 224 9.99 -0.51 26.47
CA LYS A 224 11.16 -0.31 27.35
C LYS A 224 12.48 -0.29 26.59
N ALA A 225 12.63 -1.12 25.56
CA ALA A 225 13.86 -1.17 24.75
C ALA A 225 14.08 0.16 24.00
N ALA A 226 13.04 0.66 23.32
CA ALA A 226 13.12 1.96 22.64
C ALA A 226 13.38 3.11 23.62
N ALA A 227 12.82 3.05 24.83
CA ALA A 227 13.07 4.07 25.84
C ALA A 227 14.50 4.04 26.38
N GLN A 228 15.09 2.85 26.55
CA GLN A 228 16.50 2.70 26.90
C GLN A 228 17.42 3.23 25.80
N GLU A 229 17.10 2.97 24.53
CA GLU A 229 17.85 3.47 23.38
C GLU A 229 17.87 5.01 23.34
N VAL A 230 16.70 5.66 23.51
CA VAL A 230 16.59 7.13 23.59
C VAL A 230 17.35 7.69 24.79
N SER A 231 17.35 6.99 25.93
CA SER A 231 18.11 7.42 27.11
C SER A 231 19.62 7.41 26.85
N ARG A 232 20.12 6.34 26.19
CA ARG A 232 21.53 6.21 25.82
C ARG A 232 21.97 7.28 24.82
N SER A 233 21.15 7.60 23.82
CA SER A 233 21.50 8.62 22.82
C SER A 233 21.57 10.04 23.39
N ARG A 234 20.84 10.32 24.49
CA ARG A 234 20.91 11.59 25.22
C ARG A 234 22.12 11.72 26.15
N GLY A 235 22.70 10.60 26.59
CA GLY A 235 23.89 10.59 27.46
C GLY A 235 25.22 10.60 26.72
N ALA A 236 25.19 10.56 25.38
CA ALA A 236 26.36 10.51 24.51
C ALA A 236 26.64 11.85 23.80
N GLY A 237 26.01 12.95 24.23
CA GLY A 237 26.17 14.29 23.69
C GLY A 237 26.63 15.29 24.74
#